data_AF-A0A6B3G6W4-F1
#
_entry.id   AF-A0A6B3G6W4-F1
#
_cell.length_a   1.000
_cell.length_b   1.000
_cell.length_c   1.000
_cell.angle_alpha   90.00
_cell.angle_beta   90.00
_cell.angle_gamma   90.00
#
_symmetry.space_group_name_H-M   'P 1'
#
loop_
_entity.id
_entity.type
_entity.pdbx_description
1 polymer ?
#
loop_
_entity_poly.entity_id
_entity_poly.type
_entity_poly.pdbx_seq_one_letter_code
_entity_poly.pdbx_strand_id
1 'polypeptide(L)'
;MSGKREPRTMAEKTAHHTDDGSGSGLCPAPEHSAQTILSNDPGSFAWSVLANRHPALIQQVRDAFPYGPRQHQALDALLDANNNGVIEPLAPSEPDHEQWSVWGRGLFGRSWFDAPFLWAESYFYRRLLGATGYFGTGPWRGVDPFAPFKRAELRGTAVDEELRALDALADVPADERATALLHASVWGNRADLGFRVTEGDTAPSTAADDLVADDSVLLWQLLPSGADATVAV
;
A
#
# COMPACT_ATOMS: atom_id res chain seq x y z
N MET A 1 -69.04 14.91 4.89
CA MET A 1 -69.74 16.04 5.56
C MET A 1 -68.92 16.34 6.82
N SER A 2 -67.90 17.19 6.78
CA SER A 2 -67.89 18.67 6.70
C SER A 2 -68.44 19.36 7.96
N GLY A 3 -67.59 20.18 8.58
CA GLY A 3 -67.85 21.09 9.71
C GLY A 3 -66.71 21.02 10.73
N LYS A 4 -65.58 21.74 10.64
CA LYS A 4 -65.30 23.19 10.50
C LYS A 4 -65.79 24.01 11.70
N ARG A 5 -64.86 24.44 12.57
CA ARG A 5 -64.60 25.86 12.93
C ARG A 5 -63.58 26.01 14.08
N GLU A 6 -62.46 26.64 13.74
CA GLU A 6 -61.65 27.55 14.57
C GLU A 6 -62.49 28.82 14.93
N PRO A 7 -62.13 29.67 15.93
CA PRO A 7 -61.07 30.67 15.66
C PRO A 7 -60.30 31.29 16.89
N ARG A 8 -59.12 31.88 16.62
CA ARG A 8 -58.62 33.25 17.02
C ARG A 8 -58.56 33.63 18.53
N THR A 9 -57.52 34.25 19.14
CA THR A 9 -56.63 35.36 18.73
C THR A 9 -55.62 35.66 19.87
N MET A 10 -54.39 36.05 19.48
CA MET A 10 -53.38 36.96 20.11
C MET A 10 -53.18 37.01 21.64
N ALA A 11 -51.94 36.88 22.08
CA ALA A 11 -51.22 37.98 22.74
C ALA A 11 -49.71 37.67 22.85
N GLU A 12 -48.97 38.52 22.17
CA GLU A 12 -47.53 38.73 22.22
C GLU A 12 -47.08 39.23 23.61
N LYS A 13 -46.00 38.67 24.16
CA LYS A 13 -45.21 39.35 25.19
C LYS A 13 -43.74 39.00 25.03
N THR A 14 -43.03 39.89 24.34
CA THR A 14 -41.58 39.97 24.30
C THR A 14 -41.03 40.29 25.69
N ALA A 15 -40.03 39.54 26.14
CA ALA A 15 -39.06 40.01 27.13
C ALA A 15 -37.68 39.46 26.77
N HIS A 16 -36.74 40.40 26.64
CA HIS A 16 -35.31 40.28 26.40
C HIS A 16 -34.55 39.60 27.56
N HIS A 17 -33.27 39.31 27.27
CA HIS A 17 -32.15 38.86 28.11
C HIS A 17 -31.96 37.33 28.25
N THR A 18 -30.78 36.75 28.03
CA THR A 18 -29.43 37.26 27.77
C THR A 18 -28.66 36.17 27.04
N ASP A 19 -27.88 36.57 26.03
CA ASP A 19 -26.78 35.81 25.44
C ASP A 19 -25.61 35.82 26.42
N ASP A 20 -25.04 34.64 26.73
CA ASP A 20 -23.66 34.52 27.17
C ASP A 20 -23.20 33.05 27.10
N GLY A 21 -22.08 32.83 26.42
CA GLY A 21 -21.10 31.85 26.87
C GLY A 21 -21.13 30.46 26.23
N SER A 22 -20.65 30.42 24.98
CA SER A 22 -19.77 29.38 24.41
C SER A 22 -19.35 28.23 25.33
N GLY A 23 -19.83 27.04 24.98
CA GLY A 23 -19.31 25.75 25.40
C GLY A 23 -19.65 24.74 24.32
N SER A 24 -19.06 24.93 23.13
CA SER A 24 -19.20 24.03 21.99
C SER A 24 -18.66 22.66 22.39
N GLY A 25 -19.53 21.81 22.92
CA GLY A 25 -19.25 20.39 23.07
C GLY A 25 -19.00 19.85 21.67
N LEU A 26 -17.75 19.48 21.38
CA LEU A 26 -17.42 18.70 20.20
C LEU A 26 -18.36 17.50 20.19
N CYS A 27 -19.32 17.53 19.28
CA CYS A 27 -20.07 16.34 18.91
C CYS A 27 -19.02 15.33 18.45
N PRO A 28 -18.82 14.18 19.13
CA PRO A 28 -17.89 13.19 18.64
C PRO A 28 -18.39 12.81 17.24
N ALA A 29 -17.58 13.11 16.23
CA ALA A 29 -17.85 12.66 14.88
C ALA A 29 -18.05 11.14 14.96
N PRO A 30 -19.09 10.57 14.31
CA PRO A 30 -19.25 9.13 14.29
C PRO A 30 -17.94 8.54 13.76
N GLU A 31 -17.32 7.69 14.58
CA GLU A 31 -16.14 6.92 14.21
C GLU A 31 -16.54 6.06 13.02
N HIS A 32 -16.36 6.59 11.81
CA HIS A 32 -16.48 5.84 10.59
C HIS A 32 -15.29 4.90 10.60
N SER A 33 -15.45 3.73 11.22
CA SER A 33 -14.49 2.65 11.09
C SER A 33 -14.35 2.39 9.59
N ALA A 34 -13.19 2.71 9.03
CA ALA A 34 -12.92 2.49 7.62
C ALA A 34 -13.25 1.04 7.26
N GLN A 35 -14.04 0.85 6.20
CA GLN A 35 -14.43 -0.48 5.79
C GLN A 35 -13.19 -1.27 5.36
N THR A 36 -13.11 -2.53 5.81
CA THR A 36 -12.03 -3.41 5.39
C THR A 36 -12.16 -3.67 3.90
N ILE A 37 -11.07 -3.43 3.17
CA ILE A 37 -11.00 -3.72 1.73
C ILE A 37 -10.97 -5.23 1.55
N LEU A 38 -11.94 -5.75 0.79
CA LEU A 38 -11.99 -7.14 0.34
C LEU A 38 -11.69 -7.18 -1.15
N SER A 39 -11.42 -8.37 -1.66
CA SER A 39 -11.19 -8.59 -3.09
C SER A 39 -12.44 -9.09 -3.82
N ASN A 40 -13.60 -9.14 -3.18
CA ASN A 40 -14.82 -9.75 -3.74
C ASN A 40 -15.69 -8.81 -4.59
N ASP A 41 -15.24 -7.58 -4.84
CA ASP A 41 -15.90 -6.63 -5.76
C ASP A 41 -15.27 -6.69 -7.16
N PRO A 42 -15.93 -7.30 -8.17
CA PRO A 42 -15.39 -7.42 -9.51
C PRO A 42 -15.09 -6.06 -10.15
N GLY A 43 -13.89 -5.92 -10.70
CA GLY A 43 -13.43 -4.66 -11.30
C GLY A 43 -12.74 -3.71 -10.30
N SER A 44 -12.80 -3.99 -9.00
CA SER A 44 -11.95 -3.31 -8.02
C SER A 44 -10.46 -3.64 -8.23
N PHE A 45 -9.59 -2.75 -7.74
CA PHE A 45 -8.15 -3.00 -7.76
C PHE A 45 -7.79 -4.30 -7.01
N ALA A 46 -8.33 -4.47 -5.81
CA ALA A 46 -8.07 -5.63 -4.96
C ALA A 46 -8.51 -6.95 -5.62
N TRP A 47 -9.64 -6.94 -6.34
CA TRP A 47 -10.06 -8.09 -7.15
C TRP A 47 -9.07 -8.36 -8.28
N SER A 48 -8.64 -7.33 -9.01
CA SER A 48 -7.71 -7.47 -10.14
C SER A 48 -6.34 -8.03 -9.74
N VAL A 49 -5.88 -7.73 -8.53
CA VAL A 49 -4.63 -8.27 -7.98
C VAL A 49 -4.75 -9.78 -7.81
N LEU A 50 -5.80 -10.25 -7.13
CA LEU A 50 -5.99 -11.68 -6.88
C LEU A 50 -6.33 -12.45 -8.15
N ALA A 51 -7.20 -11.90 -9.01
CA ALA A 51 -7.69 -12.59 -10.20
C ALA A 51 -6.69 -12.60 -11.36
N ASN A 52 -5.84 -11.57 -11.48
CA ASN A 52 -4.96 -11.41 -12.64
C ASN A 52 -3.48 -11.38 -12.25
N ARG A 53 -3.10 -10.51 -11.29
CA ARG A 53 -1.67 -10.29 -10.98
C ARG A 53 -1.04 -11.47 -10.26
N HIS A 54 -1.72 -12.07 -9.28
CA HIS A 54 -1.20 -13.24 -8.57
C HIS A 54 -0.96 -14.42 -9.52
N PRO A 55 -1.91 -14.84 -10.39
CA PRO A 55 -1.64 -15.88 -11.39
C PRO A 55 -0.46 -15.58 -12.30
N ALA A 56 -0.37 -14.35 -12.82
CA ALA A 56 0.73 -13.95 -13.68
C ALA A 56 2.07 -14.02 -12.94
N LEU A 57 2.11 -13.59 -11.68
CA LEU A 57 3.32 -13.63 -10.85
C LEU A 57 3.78 -15.05 -10.55
N ILE A 58 2.86 -15.98 -10.28
CA ILE A 58 3.19 -17.40 -10.09
C ILE A 58 3.87 -17.95 -11.35
N GLN A 59 3.31 -17.70 -12.54
CA GLN A 59 3.90 -18.18 -13.79
C GLN A 59 5.26 -17.53 -14.05
N GLN A 60 5.38 -16.22 -13.81
CA GLN A 60 6.64 -15.51 -13.97
C GLN A 60 7.74 -16.07 -13.04
N VAL A 61 7.41 -16.36 -11.79
CA VAL A 61 8.34 -16.99 -10.84
C VAL A 61 8.69 -18.42 -11.28
N ARG A 62 7.71 -19.20 -11.72
CA ARG A 62 7.90 -20.56 -12.24
C ARG A 62 8.93 -20.59 -13.36
N ASP A 63 8.85 -19.64 -14.29
CA ASP A 63 9.69 -19.60 -15.49
C ASP A 63 11.07 -18.97 -15.27
N ALA A 64 11.25 -18.23 -14.17
CA ALA A 64 12.49 -17.50 -13.88
C ALA A 64 13.63 -18.37 -13.32
N PHE A 65 13.33 -19.58 -12.86
CA PHE A 65 14.32 -20.48 -12.26
C PHE A 65 14.18 -21.91 -12.80
N PRO A 66 15.27 -22.70 -12.83
CA PRO A 66 15.22 -24.09 -13.22
C PRO A 66 14.66 -24.97 -12.08
N TYR A 67 13.42 -24.72 -11.69
CA TYR A 67 12.73 -25.42 -10.62
C TYR A 67 12.52 -26.91 -10.93
N GLY A 68 12.54 -27.72 -9.87
CA GLY A 68 12.25 -29.15 -9.96
C GLY A 68 10.75 -29.45 -9.97
N PRO A 69 10.36 -30.71 -10.25
CA PRO A 69 8.95 -31.12 -10.29
C PRO A 69 8.16 -30.79 -9.02
N ARG A 70 8.80 -30.86 -7.84
CA ARG A 70 8.15 -30.54 -6.56
C ARG A 70 7.73 -29.07 -6.49
N GLN A 71 8.60 -28.14 -6.89
CA GLN A 71 8.29 -26.71 -6.90
C GLN A 71 7.20 -26.41 -7.92
N HIS A 72 7.27 -27.01 -9.12
CA HIS A 72 6.21 -26.86 -10.12
C HIS A 72 4.85 -27.30 -9.59
N GLN A 73 4.77 -28.48 -8.97
CA GLN A 73 3.53 -28.97 -8.35
C GLN A 73 3.01 -28.05 -7.25
N ALA A 74 3.90 -27.52 -6.41
CA ALA A 74 3.51 -26.60 -5.35
C ALA A 74 3.01 -25.25 -5.89
N LEU A 75 3.64 -24.72 -6.94
CA LEU A 75 3.21 -23.50 -7.62
C LEU A 75 1.88 -23.69 -8.36
N ASP A 76 1.69 -24.84 -9.03
CA ASP A 76 0.43 -25.20 -9.68
C ASP A 76 -0.71 -25.34 -8.65
N ALA A 77 -0.43 -25.96 -7.50
CA ALA A 77 -1.40 -26.05 -6.40
C ALA A 77 -1.73 -24.67 -5.80
N LEU A 78 -0.74 -23.77 -5.68
CA LEU A 78 -0.99 -22.40 -5.22
C LEU A 78 -1.85 -21.61 -6.22
N LEU A 79 -1.61 -21.78 -7.52
CA LEU A 79 -2.39 -21.15 -8.56
C LEU A 79 -3.86 -21.61 -8.53
N ASP A 80 -4.09 -22.91 -8.40
CA ASP A 80 -5.44 -23.46 -8.29
C ASP A 80 -6.12 -22.99 -7.00
N ALA A 81 -5.40 -23.01 -5.87
CA ALA A 81 -5.93 -22.54 -4.59
C ALA A 81 -6.33 -21.05 -4.63
N ASN A 82 -5.54 -20.19 -5.30
CA ASN A 82 -5.83 -18.76 -5.44
C ASN A 82 -7.09 -18.50 -6.29
N ASN A 83 -7.30 -19.28 -7.36
CA ASN A 83 -8.38 -19.03 -8.31
C ASN A 83 -9.69 -19.73 -7.95
N ASN A 84 -9.60 -20.98 -7.49
CA ASN A 84 -10.73 -21.89 -7.36
C ASN A 84 -10.86 -22.48 -5.95
N GLY A 85 -9.81 -22.37 -5.13
CA GLY A 85 -9.74 -23.02 -3.84
C GLY A 85 -10.11 -22.11 -2.67
N VAL A 86 -9.77 -22.62 -1.49
CA VAL A 86 -9.94 -21.92 -0.22
C VAL A 86 -8.58 -21.63 0.42
N ILE A 87 -8.59 -20.70 1.36
CA ILE A 87 -7.42 -20.41 2.19
C ILE A 87 -7.21 -21.60 3.13
N GLU A 88 -6.12 -22.32 2.96
CA GLU A 88 -5.72 -23.40 3.85
C GLU A 88 -4.67 -22.94 4.86
N PRO A 89 -4.62 -23.50 6.08
CA PRO A 89 -3.54 -23.21 7.02
C PRO A 89 -2.19 -23.74 6.51
N LEU A 90 -1.10 -23.11 6.97
CA LEU A 90 0.26 -23.63 6.77
C LEU A 90 0.42 -24.97 7.48
N ALA A 91 1.33 -25.83 7.01
CA ALA A 91 1.61 -27.08 7.69
C ALA A 91 2.22 -26.81 9.10
N PRO A 92 1.94 -27.64 10.12
CA PRO A 92 2.49 -27.44 11.47
C PRO A 92 4.02 -27.42 11.55
N SER A 93 4.70 -27.98 10.55
CA SER A 93 6.16 -27.99 10.46
C SER A 93 6.76 -26.70 9.86
N GLU A 94 5.94 -25.78 9.36
CA GLU A 94 6.42 -24.52 8.81
C GLU A 94 6.82 -23.54 9.93
N PRO A 95 7.91 -22.77 9.75
CA PRO A 95 8.55 -22.03 10.84
C PRO A 95 7.67 -20.96 11.49
N ASP A 96 6.71 -20.40 10.75
CA ASP A 96 5.80 -19.33 11.17
C ASP A 96 4.33 -19.80 11.21
N HIS A 97 4.10 -21.12 11.28
CA HIS A 97 2.76 -21.71 11.36
C HIS A 97 1.93 -21.13 12.51
N GLU A 98 2.51 -21.02 13.72
CA GLU A 98 1.78 -20.54 14.90
C GLU A 98 1.26 -19.10 14.69
N GLN A 99 2.12 -18.23 14.17
CA GLN A 99 1.78 -16.83 13.93
C GLN A 99 0.67 -16.69 12.88
N TRP A 100 0.79 -17.39 11.76
CA TRP A 100 -0.21 -17.37 10.70
C TRP A 100 -1.52 -18.04 11.10
N SER A 101 -1.47 -19.05 11.98
CA SER A 101 -2.68 -19.68 12.52
C SER A 101 -3.47 -18.72 13.40
N VAL A 102 -2.79 -17.85 14.15
CA VAL A 102 -3.43 -16.79 14.94
C VAL A 102 -4.02 -15.71 14.03
N TRP A 103 -3.24 -15.19 13.08
CA TRP A 103 -3.69 -14.13 12.17
C TRP A 103 -4.79 -14.58 11.21
N GLY A 104 -4.76 -15.83 10.76
CA GLY A 104 -5.72 -16.40 9.83
C GLY A 104 -6.97 -16.99 10.49
N ARG A 105 -7.14 -16.83 11.81
CA ARG A 105 -8.30 -17.38 12.55
C ARG A 105 -9.60 -16.85 11.93
N GLY A 106 -10.46 -17.78 11.51
CA GLY A 106 -11.74 -17.45 10.86
C GLY A 106 -11.65 -17.10 9.36
N LEU A 107 -10.44 -17.14 8.78
CA LEU A 107 -10.21 -16.99 7.35
C LEU A 107 -9.98 -18.34 6.65
N PHE A 108 -9.46 -19.33 7.36
CA PHE A 108 -9.25 -20.67 6.80
C PHE A 108 -10.56 -21.34 6.37
N GLY A 109 -10.54 -22.00 5.22
CA GLY A 109 -11.70 -22.62 4.58
C GLY A 109 -12.58 -21.64 3.79
N ARG A 110 -12.24 -20.35 3.75
CA ARG A 110 -12.95 -19.33 2.95
C ARG A 110 -12.25 -19.07 1.63
N SER A 111 -12.97 -18.47 0.69
CA SER A 111 -12.40 -17.95 -0.55
C SER A 111 -11.35 -16.88 -0.27
N TRP A 112 -10.29 -16.84 -1.08
CA TRP A 112 -9.28 -15.78 -1.05
C TRP A 112 -9.89 -14.40 -1.28
N PHE A 113 -10.96 -14.32 -2.06
CA PHE A 113 -11.65 -13.07 -2.39
C PHE A 113 -12.41 -12.46 -1.20
N ASP A 114 -12.78 -13.28 -0.21
CA ASP A 114 -13.58 -12.86 0.95
C ASP A 114 -12.73 -12.54 2.19
N ALA A 115 -11.41 -12.63 2.08
CA ALA A 115 -10.47 -12.23 3.13
C ALA A 115 -10.09 -10.75 3.00
N PRO A 116 -9.67 -10.10 4.11
CA PRO A 116 -9.08 -8.75 4.04
C PRO A 116 -7.94 -8.72 3.03
N PHE A 117 -7.98 -7.80 2.07
CA PHE A 117 -7.09 -7.77 0.92
C PHE A 117 -5.61 -7.79 1.32
N LEU A 118 -5.21 -6.91 2.25
CA LEU A 118 -3.83 -6.85 2.76
C LEU A 118 -3.37 -8.18 3.37
N TRP A 119 -4.25 -8.84 4.12
CA TRP A 119 -3.95 -10.13 4.72
C TRP A 119 -3.82 -11.22 3.64
N ALA A 120 -4.75 -11.26 2.69
CA ALA A 120 -4.76 -12.24 1.60
C ALA A 120 -3.51 -12.11 0.72
N GLU A 121 -3.13 -10.89 0.36
CA GLU A 121 -1.91 -10.63 -0.41
C GLU A 121 -0.65 -11.02 0.37
N SER A 122 -0.57 -10.65 1.66
CA SER A 122 0.56 -11.05 2.52
C SER A 122 0.67 -12.58 2.65
N TYR A 123 -0.47 -13.25 2.83
CA TYR A 123 -0.51 -14.71 2.94
C TYR A 123 -0.16 -15.39 1.61
N PHE A 124 -0.57 -14.81 0.48
CA PHE A 124 -0.19 -15.25 -0.85
C PHE A 124 1.34 -15.26 -1.04
N TYR A 125 2.03 -14.14 -0.73
CA TYR A 125 3.49 -14.08 -0.82
C TYR A 125 4.16 -15.09 0.11
N ARG A 126 3.62 -15.28 1.32
CA ARG A 126 4.14 -16.31 2.22
C ARG A 126 3.99 -17.72 1.65
N ARG A 127 2.83 -18.05 1.06
CA ARG A 127 2.58 -19.34 0.41
C ARG A 127 3.47 -19.53 -0.82
N LEU A 128 3.69 -18.47 -1.60
CA LEU A 128 4.58 -18.46 -2.76
C LEU A 128 6.04 -18.77 -2.35
N LEU A 129 6.57 -18.12 -1.30
CA LEU A 129 7.89 -18.45 -0.75
C LEU A 129 7.97 -19.90 -0.25
N GLY A 130 6.87 -20.42 0.33
CA GLY A 130 6.78 -21.84 0.67
C GLY A 130 6.88 -22.76 -0.56
N ALA A 131 6.12 -22.45 -1.61
CA ALA A 131 6.05 -23.22 -2.85
C ALA A 131 7.38 -23.26 -3.62
N THR A 132 8.17 -22.18 -3.58
CA THR A 132 9.51 -22.15 -4.18
C THR A 132 10.54 -22.93 -3.36
N GLY A 133 10.22 -23.25 -2.10
CA GLY A 133 11.11 -23.96 -1.18
C GLY A 133 12.02 -23.04 -0.37
N TYR A 134 11.72 -21.74 -0.30
CA TYR A 134 12.53 -20.72 0.40
C TYR A 134 12.84 -21.10 1.86
N PHE A 135 11.88 -21.66 2.57
CA PHE A 135 12.02 -22.04 3.98
C PHE A 135 12.53 -23.47 4.20
N GLY A 136 12.63 -24.27 3.14
CA GLY A 136 13.01 -25.68 3.22
C GLY A 136 14.50 -25.89 3.48
N THR A 137 14.95 -27.14 3.44
CA THR A 137 16.37 -27.54 3.56
C THR A 137 17.02 -27.86 2.21
N GLY A 138 16.29 -27.65 1.12
CA GLY A 138 16.76 -27.93 -0.24
C GLY A 138 17.63 -26.83 -0.86
N PRO A 139 18.00 -26.97 -2.14
CA PRO A 139 18.85 -26.00 -2.85
C PRO A 139 18.22 -24.61 -3.00
N TRP A 140 16.90 -24.51 -2.85
CA TRP A 140 16.14 -23.25 -2.94
C TRP A 140 16.02 -22.50 -1.61
N ARG A 141 16.62 -23.02 -0.53
CA ARG A 141 16.58 -22.38 0.78
C ARG A 141 17.18 -20.98 0.71
N GLY A 142 16.40 -19.97 1.10
CA GLY A 142 16.82 -18.57 1.12
C GLY A 142 17.00 -17.92 -0.27
N VAL A 143 16.64 -18.61 -1.35
CA VAL A 143 16.73 -18.05 -2.71
C VAL A 143 15.53 -17.14 -2.96
N ASP A 144 15.77 -15.83 -3.11
CA ASP A 144 14.73 -14.86 -3.44
C ASP A 144 14.16 -15.12 -4.85
N PRO A 145 12.87 -15.51 -4.99
CA PRO A 145 12.27 -15.77 -6.29
C PRO A 145 12.07 -14.51 -7.13
N PHE A 146 12.23 -13.32 -6.55
CA PHE A 146 12.12 -12.05 -7.26
C PHE A 146 13.46 -11.43 -7.63
N ALA A 147 14.58 -12.02 -7.18
CA ALA A 147 15.92 -11.50 -7.44
C ALA A 147 16.23 -11.28 -8.94
N PRO A 148 15.82 -12.15 -9.88
CA PRO A 148 16.06 -11.91 -11.31
C PRO A 148 15.39 -10.64 -11.80
N PHE A 149 14.16 -10.37 -11.39
CA PHE A 149 13.40 -9.19 -11.81
C PHE A 149 13.95 -7.92 -11.18
N LYS A 150 14.20 -7.93 -9.86
CA LYS A 150 14.83 -6.81 -9.16
C LYS A 150 16.17 -6.43 -9.79
N ARG A 151 16.99 -7.43 -10.14
CA ARG A 151 18.29 -7.20 -10.78
C ARG A 151 18.18 -6.75 -12.23
N ALA A 152 17.11 -7.08 -12.94
CA ALA A 152 16.88 -6.59 -14.30
C ALA A 152 16.46 -5.11 -14.24
N GLU A 153 15.56 -4.77 -13.32
CA GLU A 153 15.12 -3.41 -13.05
C GLU A 153 16.29 -2.51 -12.62
N LEU A 154 17.11 -2.95 -11.67
CA LEU A 154 18.30 -2.22 -11.20
C LEU A 154 19.40 -2.04 -12.26
N ARG A 155 19.36 -2.80 -13.37
CA ARG A 155 20.30 -2.66 -14.48
C ARG A 155 19.69 -1.90 -15.67
N GLY A 156 18.49 -1.35 -15.49
CA GLY A 156 17.86 -0.51 -16.50
C GLY A 156 18.62 0.81 -16.65
N THR A 157 18.67 1.33 -17.87
CA THR A 157 19.30 2.63 -18.17
C THR A 157 18.62 3.80 -17.43
N ALA A 158 17.34 3.66 -17.10
CA ALA A 158 16.62 4.61 -16.28
C ALA A 158 17.31 4.80 -14.92
N VAL A 159 17.67 3.70 -14.23
CA VAL A 159 18.38 3.75 -12.93
C VAL A 159 19.73 4.47 -13.04
N ASP A 160 20.47 4.26 -14.13
CA ASP A 160 21.73 4.99 -14.35
C ASP A 160 21.50 6.50 -14.58
N GLU A 161 20.39 6.89 -15.20
CA GLU A 161 19.99 8.30 -15.35
C GLU A 161 19.56 8.91 -14.02
N GLU A 162 18.82 8.15 -13.21
CA GLU A 162 18.39 8.54 -11.87
C GLU A 162 19.59 8.84 -10.97
N LEU A 163 20.55 7.92 -10.92
CA LEU A 163 21.75 8.06 -10.11
C LEU A 163 22.58 9.27 -10.56
N ARG A 164 22.70 9.51 -11.88
CA ARG A 164 23.36 10.71 -12.41
C ARG A 164 22.63 12.01 -12.04
N ALA A 165 21.30 12.01 -12.05
CA ALA A 165 20.51 13.17 -11.63
C ALA A 165 20.69 13.46 -10.13
N LEU A 166 20.75 12.41 -9.31
CA LEU A 166 21.04 12.53 -7.87
C LEU A 166 22.47 13.05 -7.62
N ASP A 167 23.46 12.58 -8.37
CA ASP A 167 24.85 13.07 -8.27
C ASP A 167 24.94 14.58 -8.59
N ALA A 168 24.17 15.05 -9.56
CA ALA A 168 24.12 16.47 -9.93
C ALA A 168 23.56 17.38 -8.81
N LEU A 169 22.82 16.82 -7.84
CA LEU A 169 22.33 17.59 -6.68
C LEU A 169 23.44 17.95 -5.69
N ALA A 170 24.65 17.37 -5.80
CA ALA A 170 25.75 17.62 -4.88
C ALA A 170 26.10 19.13 -4.78
N ASP A 171 26.01 19.84 -5.90
CA ASP A 171 26.37 21.27 -6.01
C ASP A 171 25.19 22.22 -5.76
N VAL A 172 23.99 21.68 -5.50
CA VAL A 172 22.75 22.45 -5.27
C VAL A 172 22.69 22.92 -3.79
N PRO A 173 22.13 24.12 -3.51
CA PRO A 173 21.90 24.59 -2.14
C PRO A 173 21.17 23.55 -1.27
N ALA A 174 21.50 23.49 0.01
CA ALA A 174 21.06 22.41 0.90
C ALA A 174 19.53 22.27 0.98
N ASP A 175 18.80 23.38 1.04
CA ASP A 175 17.33 23.37 1.16
C ASP A 175 16.65 22.88 -0.14
N GLU A 176 17.19 23.29 -1.29
CA GLU A 176 16.73 22.84 -2.60
C GLU A 176 17.06 21.36 -2.83
N ARG A 177 18.27 20.92 -2.44
CA ARG A 177 18.67 19.51 -2.47
C ARG A 177 17.78 18.65 -1.56
N ALA A 178 17.48 19.11 -0.34
CA ALA A 178 16.64 18.39 0.61
C ALA A 178 15.24 18.15 0.04
N THR A 179 14.66 19.17 -0.58
CA THR A 179 13.35 19.08 -1.26
C THR A 179 13.41 18.11 -2.44
N ALA A 180 14.42 18.20 -3.29
CA ALA A 180 14.60 17.30 -4.43
C ALA A 180 14.75 15.83 -4.01
N LEU A 181 15.53 15.55 -2.95
CA LEU A 181 15.71 14.20 -2.41
C LEU A 181 14.41 13.64 -1.81
N LEU A 182 13.62 14.48 -1.12
CA LEU A 182 12.32 14.07 -0.59
C LEU A 182 11.38 13.65 -1.72
N HIS A 183 11.25 14.47 -2.77
CA HIS A 183 10.43 14.11 -3.93
C HIS A 183 10.96 12.87 -4.66
N ALA A 184 12.27 12.72 -4.83
CA ALA A 184 12.86 11.53 -5.42
C ALA A 184 12.51 10.27 -4.62
N SER A 185 12.47 10.34 -3.29
CA SER A 185 12.07 9.20 -2.45
C SER A 185 10.59 8.80 -2.59
N VAL A 186 9.71 9.77 -2.88
CA VAL A 186 8.27 9.52 -3.11
C VAL A 186 8.06 8.86 -4.47
N TRP A 187 8.80 9.30 -5.49
CA TRP A 187 8.57 8.90 -6.87
C TRP A 187 9.47 7.78 -7.39
N GLY A 188 10.53 7.41 -6.68
CA GLY A 188 11.60 6.50 -7.12
C GLY A 188 11.15 5.35 -8.03
N ASN A 189 10.43 4.35 -7.49
CA ASN A 189 9.99 3.16 -8.26
C ASN A 189 9.00 3.46 -9.42
N ARG A 190 8.60 4.71 -9.62
CA ARG A 190 7.72 5.17 -10.69
C ARG A 190 8.45 6.03 -11.74
N ALA A 191 9.65 6.51 -11.43
CA ALA A 191 10.38 7.42 -12.29
C ALA A 191 11.18 6.61 -13.33
N ASP A 192 10.84 6.70 -14.61
CA ASP A 192 11.48 7.65 -15.52
C ASP A 192 11.80 9.02 -14.90
N LEU A 193 12.94 9.15 -14.20
CA LEU A 193 13.56 10.47 -13.97
C LEU A 193 14.04 11.14 -15.28
N GLY A 194 13.77 10.52 -16.44
CA GLY A 194 13.72 11.18 -17.76
C GLY A 194 12.68 12.31 -17.87
N PHE A 195 11.97 12.65 -16.79
CA PHE A 195 11.25 13.92 -16.67
C PHE A 195 12.17 15.03 -16.14
N ARG A 196 12.83 15.70 -17.10
CA ARG A 196 13.43 17.06 -17.03
C ARG A 196 14.70 17.24 -16.19
N VAL A 197 15.84 16.81 -16.73
CA VAL A 197 17.13 17.49 -16.46
C VAL A 197 17.81 17.97 -17.76
N THR A 198 17.23 17.75 -18.93
CA THR A 198 17.75 18.31 -20.18
C THR A 198 16.85 19.42 -20.70
N GLU A 199 17.43 20.60 -20.82
CA GLU A 199 16.92 21.84 -21.44
C GLU A 199 15.99 22.71 -20.57
N GLY A 200 16.62 23.47 -19.66
CA GLY A 200 16.62 24.93 -19.75
C GLY A 200 15.30 25.71 -19.79
N ASP A 201 14.17 25.16 -19.35
CA ASP A 201 12.90 25.87 -19.28
C ASP A 201 12.25 25.82 -17.89
N THR A 202 11.80 26.97 -17.44
CA THR A 202 11.25 27.28 -16.11
C THR A 202 10.05 26.40 -15.73
N ALA A 203 10.21 25.52 -14.72
CA ALA A 203 9.32 25.36 -13.55
C ALA A 203 9.50 23.96 -12.90
N PRO A 204 9.76 23.87 -11.58
CA PRO A 204 9.71 22.64 -10.80
C PRO A 204 8.29 22.32 -10.31
N SER A 205 7.25 22.37 -11.16
CA SER A 205 5.85 22.24 -10.67
C SER A 205 5.18 20.88 -10.92
N THR A 206 5.49 20.13 -11.98
CA THR A 206 4.56 19.06 -12.39
C THR A 206 4.54 17.82 -11.49
N ALA A 207 5.61 17.51 -10.76
CA ALA A 207 5.63 16.39 -9.81
C ALA A 207 5.10 16.78 -8.42
N ALA A 208 5.18 18.07 -8.06
CA ALA A 208 4.53 18.60 -6.87
C ALA A 208 3.01 18.73 -7.07
N ASP A 209 2.57 19.03 -8.30
CA ASP A 209 1.16 19.18 -8.67
C ASP A 209 0.36 17.84 -8.61
N ASP A 210 1.04 16.68 -8.61
CA ASP A 210 0.43 15.35 -8.48
C ASP A 210 0.28 14.88 -7.02
N LEU A 211 0.84 15.60 -6.05
CA LEU A 211 0.68 15.27 -4.64
C LEU A 211 -0.71 15.69 -4.16
N VAL A 212 -1.53 14.72 -3.78
CA VAL A 212 -2.87 14.98 -3.21
C VAL A 212 -2.77 15.41 -1.73
N ALA A 213 -1.66 15.09 -1.06
CA ALA A 213 -1.32 15.54 0.28
C ALA A 213 0.21 15.72 0.40
N ASP A 214 0.64 16.84 0.98
CA ASP A 214 2.05 17.18 1.18
C ASP A 214 2.29 17.72 2.60
N ASP A 215 2.88 16.88 3.44
CA ASP A 215 3.28 17.19 4.82
C ASP A 215 4.78 17.49 4.95
N SER A 216 5.47 17.81 3.84
CA SER A 216 6.92 18.09 3.82
C SER A 216 7.33 19.18 4.81
N VAL A 217 6.52 20.23 4.97
CA VAL A 217 6.77 21.30 5.95
C VAL A 217 6.84 20.75 7.38
N LEU A 218 5.93 19.84 7.75
CA LEU A 218 5.91 19.23 9.07
C LEU A 218 7.10 18.28 9.26
N LEU A 219 7.46 17.51 8.23
CA LEU A 219 8.65 16.66 8.24
C LEU A 219 9.92 17.47 8.56
N TRP A 220 10.13 18.60 7.89
CA TRP A 220 11.33 19.43 8.11
C TRP A 220 11.35 20.10 9.48
N GLN A 221 10.19 20.40 10.08
CA GLN A 221 10.12 20.87 11.47
C GLN A 221 10.59 19.82 12.48
N LEU A 222 10.41 18.53 12.17
CA LEU A 222 10.82 17.41 13.02
C LEU A 222 12.28 17.00 12.82
N LEU A 223 12.91 17.46 11.73
CA LEU A 223 14.30 17.17 11.36
C LEU A 223 15.14 18.46 11.25
N PRO A 224 15.31 19.22 12.34
CA PRO A 224 16.06 20.46 12.29
C PRO A 224 17.54 20.22 11.99
N SER A 225 18.14 21.13 11.22
CA SER A 225 19.55 21.09 10.86
C SER A 225 20.45 20.96 12.09
N GLY A 226 21.35 19.96 12.07
CA GLY A 226 22.32 19.73 13.13
C GLY A 226 21.81 18.90 14.33
N ALA A 227 20.58 18.38 14.28
CA ALA A 227 20.14 17.38 15.25
C ALA A 227 20.79 16.02 14.98
N ASP A 228 21.11 15.28 16.05
CA ASP A 228 21.57 13.90 15.93
C ASP A 228 20.43 13.04 15.36
N ALA A 229 20.70 12.40 14.23
CA ALA A 229 19.78 11.47 13.59
C ALA A 229 20.46 10.11 13.40
N THR A 230 19.72 9.03 13.67
CA THR A 230 20.15 7.67 13.31
C THR A 230 19.54 7.32 11.97
N VAL A 231 20.38 7.12 10.95
CA VAL A 231 19.94 6.58 9.66
C VAL A 231 19.98 5.07 9.75
N ALA A 232 18.83 4.41 9.54
CA ALA A 232 18.79 2.97 9.37
C ALA A 232 19.25 2.65 7.94
N VAL A 233 20.42 2.03 7.81
CA VAL A 233 21.01 1.57 6.54
C VAL A 233 20.92 0.05 6.49
#